data_AF-A0A5K0XLX6-F1
#
_entry.id   AF-A0A5K0XLX6-F1
#
_cell.length_a   1.000
_cell.length_b   1.000
_cell.length_c   1.000
_cell.angle_alpha   90.00
_cell.angle_beta   90.00
_cell.angle_gamma   90.00
#
_symmetry.space_group_name_H-M   'P 1'
#
loop_
_entity.id
_entity.type
_entity.pdbx_description
1 polymer ?
#
loop_
_entity_poly.entity_id
_entity_poly.type
_entity_poly.pdbx_seq_one_letter_code
_entity_poly.pdbx_strand_id
1 'polypeptide(L)' 'DVPRVDGRLAVARAFGDKSLKKHLSSKPHVKVQMIDSNVEFFILASDGLWK' A
#
# COMPACT_ATOMS: atom_id res chain seq x y z
N ASP A 1 6.88 17.70 -0.74
CA ASP A 1 6.40 17.12 -2.01
C ASP A 1 6.46 15.60 -1.88
N VAL A 2 5.49 14.86 -2.40
CA VAL A 2 5.47 13.38 -2.28
C VAL A 2 6.26 12.80 -3.45
N PRO A 3 7.31 11.99 -3.22
CA PRO A 3 8.05 11.34 -4.30
C PRO A 3 7.13 10.51 -5.20
N ARG A 4 7.30 10.61 -6.52
CA ARG A 4 6.45 9.95 -7.51
C ARG A 4 7.26 9.03 -8.42
N VAL A 5 6.77 7.81 -8.64
CA VAL A 5 7.27 6.89 -9.68
C VAL A 5 7.05 7.52 -11.04
N ASP A 6 8.14 7.64 -11.81
CA ASP A 6 8.20 8.33 -13.11
C ASP A 6 7.57 9.73 -13.10
N GLY A 7 7.59 10.43 -11.94
CA GLY A 7 6.96 11.73 -11.77
C GLY A 7 5.42 11.72 -11.73
N ARG A 8 4.79 10.54 -11.77
CA ARG A 8 3.33 10.38 -11.94
C ARG A 8 2.62 9.83 -10.72
N LEU A 9 3.01 8.63 -10.26
CA LEU A 9 2.30 7.91 -9.18
C LEU A 9 3.00 8.11 -7.84
N ALA A 10 2.25 8.54 -6.82
CA ALA A 10 2.74 8.71 -5.44
C ALA A 10 2.89 7.37 -4.67
N VAL A 11 2.80 6.24 -5.38
CA VAL A 11 2.90 4.88 -4.82
C VAL A 11 3.83 4.03 -5.68
N ALA A 12 4.56 3.13 -5.04
CA ALA A 12 5.48 2.18 -5.70
C ALA A 12 4.83 0.82 -6.00
N ARG A 13 3.60 0.60 -5.54
CA ARG A 13 2.84 -0.64 -5.76
C ARG A 13 1.38 -0.32 -6.06
N ALA A 14 0.85 -0.95 -7.10
CA ALA A 14 -0.58 -0.96 -7.39
C ALA A 14 -0.97 -2.11 -8.33
N PHE A 15 -2.24 -2.46 -8.32
CA PHE A 15 -2.87 -3.19 -9.41
C PHE A 15 -3.11 -2.25 -10.60
N GLY A 16 -3.21 -2.78 -11.82
CA GLY A 16 -3.42 -1.94 -13.01
C GLY A 16 -2.17 -1.15 -13.44
N ASP A 17 -2.32 0.07 -13.95
CA ASP A 17 -1.23 0.93 -14.45
C ASP A 17 -0.27 0.22 -15.40
N LYS A 18 -0.84 -0.44 -16.43
CA LYS A 18 -0.11 -1.30 -17.38
C LYS A 18 1.12 -0.61 -17.97
N SER A 19 1.02 0.68 -18.27
CA SER A 19 2.11 1.48 -18.86
C SER A 19 3.31 1.66 -17.92
N LEU A 20 3.14 1.51 -16.61
CA LEU A 20 4.18 1.70 -15.58
C LEU A 20 4.66 0.38 -14.96
N LYS A 21 4.23 -0.78 -15.47
CA LYS A 21 4.51 -2.10 -14.87
C LYS A 21 5.98 -2.46 -14.72
N LYS A 22 6.88 -1.84 -15.48
CA LYS A 22 8.33 -2.04 -15.31
C LYS A 22 8.86 -1.46 -13.99
N HIS A 23 8.23 -0.38 -13.49
CA HIS A 23 8.63 0.32 -12.27
C HIS A 23 7.62 0.15 -11.12
N LEU A 24 6.47 -0.50 -11.38
CA LEU A 24 5.38 -0.68 -10.43
C LEU A 24 5.10 -2.17 -10.18
N SER A 25 5.16 -2.59 -8.91
CA SER A 25 4.87 -3.97 -8.53
C SER A 25 3.42 -4.16 -8.06
N SER A 26 2.81 -5.28 -8.42
CA SER A 26 1.54 -5.74 -7.84
C SER A 26 1.73 -6.78 -6.72
N LYS A 27 2.97 -7.08 -6.33
CA LYS A 27 3.25 -8.04 -5.27
C LYS A 27 2.97 -7.41 -3.90
N PRO A 28 2.05 -7.98 -3.09
CA PRO A 28 1.75 -7.45 -1.77
C PRO A 28 2.89 -7.72 -0.79
N HIS A 29 2.91 -6.96 0.30
CA HIS A 29 3.62 -7.38 1.51
C HIS A 29 2.66 -8.20 2.36
N VAL A 30 3.08 -9.40 2.78
CA VAL A 30 2.26 -10.32 3.57
C VAL A 30 2.90 -10.46 4.95
N LYS A 31 2.07 -10.32 6.00
CA LYS A 31 2.44 -10.61 7.39
C LYS A 31 1.36 -11.48 8.00
N VAL A 32 1.78 -12.40 8.86
CA VAL A 32 0.89 -13.21 9.71
C VAL A 32 1.04 -12.69 11.14
N GLN A 33 -0.08 -12.38 11.79
CA GLN A 33 -0.10 -11.88 13.15
C GLN A 33 -1.10 -12.68 13.98
N MET A 34 -0.70 -13.07 15.19
CA MET A 34 -1.60 -13.73 16.14
C MET A 34 -2.52 -12.70 16.77
N ILE A 35 -3.81 -13.02 16.85
CA ILE A 35 -4.82 -12.24 17.58
C ILE A 35 -4.99 -12.93 18.93
N ASP A 36 -4.65 -12.21 20.01
CA ASP A 36 -4.86 -12.65 21.39
C ASP A 36 -5.90 -11.79 22.10
N SER A 37 -6.14 -12.05 23.38
CA SER A 37 -7.12 -11.34 24.20
C SER A 37 -6.83 -9.85 24.40
N ASN A 38 -5.65 -9.35 24.04
CA ASN A 38 -5.27 -7.95 24.17
C ASN A 38 -5.61 -7.13 22.92
N VAL A 39 -6.08 -7.76 21.84
CA VAL A 39 -6.44 -7.07 20.59
C VAL A 39 -7.92 -6.73 20.58
N GLU A 40 -8.26 -5.44 20.67
CA GLU A 40 -9.66 -4.97 20.64
C GLU A 40 -10.23 -4.89 19.21
N PHE A 41 -9.48 -4.30 18.27
CA PHE A 41 -9.88 -4.18 16.87
C PHE A 41 -8.69 -3.88 15.96
N PHE A 42 -8.91 -4.01 14.64
CA PHE A 42 -7.94 -3.66 13.61
C PHE A 42 -8.59 -2.72 12.60
N ILE A 43 -7.92 -1.59 12.31
CA ILE A 43 -8.43 -0.59 11.37
C ILE A 43 -7.67 -0.69 10.06
N LEU A 44 -8.43 -0.86 8.97
CA LEU A 44 -7.97 -0.69 7.60
C LEU A 44 -8.58 0.58 7.03
N ALA A 45 -7.74 1.50 6.55
CA ALA A 45 -8.21 2.67 5.84
C ALA A 45 -7.20 3.13 4.78
N SER A 46 -7.66 3.97 3.86
CA SER A 46 -6.82 4.62 2.86
C SER A 46 -5.98 5.75 3.47
N ASP A 47 -5.08 6.31 2.67
CA ASP A 47 -4.24 7.46 3.04
C ASP A 47 -5.06 8.71 3.42
N GLY A 48 -6.34 8.79 3.04
CA GLY A 48 -7.24 9.87 3.47
C GLY A 48 -7.47 9.93 4.98
N LEU A 49 -7.34 8.81 5.70
CA LEU A 49 -7.43 8.78 7.17
C LEU A 49 -6.06 8.92 7.85
N TRP A 50 -4.99 8.48 7.19
CA TRP A 50 -3.65 8.32 7.78
C TRP A 50 -2.64 9.40 7.36
N LYS A 51 -3.10 10.46 6.69
CA LYS A 51 -2.26 11.57 6.22
C LYS A 51 -1.87 12.53 7.33
#